data_AF-R7QFT8-F1
#
_entry.id   AF-R7QFT8-F1
#
_cell.length_a   1.000
_cell.length_b   1.000
_cell.length_c   1.000
_cell.angle_alpha   90.00
_cell.angle_beta   90.00
_cell.angle_gamma   90.00
#
_symmetry.space_group_name_H-M   'P 1'
#
loop_
_entity.id
_entity.type
_entity.pdbx_description
1 polymer ?
#
loop_
_entity_poly.entity_id
_entity_poly.type
_entity_poly.pdbx_seq_one_letter_code
_entity_poly.pdbx_strand_id
1 'polypeptide(L)'
;MRGLDDAGPPPRFARVHAAPNPHPAPPAETQRQPRNMSTSSKPKSRAPAHPNTRAFKHNKNSRLTRRIVLVGTDGLCKKCADKIEWRKKYRKYKSLSVPKKCNVYLEKRIKAAYRSLCAACAEAAGKCPGCAESAMEGDGEDEAGAKQRATSFGHDAGGSA
;
A
#
# COMPACT_ATOMS: atom_id res chain seq x y z
N MET A 1 -49.94 -68.45 11.08
CA MET A 1 -48.49 -68.71 11.02
C MET A 1 -48.23 -69.30 9.63
N ARG A 2 -47.55 -68.71 8.66
CA ARG A 2 -46.37 -67.82 8.56
C ARG A 2 -46.59 -66.97 7.29
N GLY A 3 -46.51 -65.64 7.35
CA GLY A 3 -45.25 -64.90 7.15
C GLY A 3 -45.15 -64.49 5.68
N LEU A 4 -45.74 -63.34 5.32
CA LEU A 4 -45.40 -62.67 4.06
C LEU A 4 -44.00 -62.09 4.24
N ASP A 5 -43.01 -62.70 3.59
CA ASP A 5 -41.64 -62.22 3.60
C ASP A 5 -41.54 -60.92 2.78
N ASP A 6 -41.54 -59.79 3.50
CA ASP A 6 -41.28 -58.43 3.05
C ASP A 6 -39.84 -58.32 2.52
N ALA A 7 -39.66 -58.56 1.22
CA ALA A 7 -38.40 -58.32 0.54
C ALA A 7 -38.24 -56.82 0.25
N GLY A 8 -37.80 -56.06 1.26
CA GLY A 8 -37.42 -54.66 1.14
C GLY A 8 -36.32 -54.45 0.06
N PRO A 9 -36.35 -53.32 -0.66
CA PRO A 9 -35.41 -53.08 -1.76
C PRO A 9 -33.96 -52.99 -1.26
N PRO A 10 -32.99 -53.46 -2.06
CA PRO A 10 -31.59 -53.50 -1.64
C PRO A 10 -31.06 -52.08 -1.35
N PRO A 11 -30.16 -51.93 -0.37
CA PRO A 11 -29.62 -50.62 0.00
C PRO A 11 -28.89 -50.00 -1.20
N ARG A 12 -29.28 -48.77 -1.53
CA ARG A 12 -28.65 -47.96 -2.56
C ARG A 12 -27.25 -47.57 -2.08
N PHE A 13 -26.26 -48.28 -2.62
CA PHE A 13 -24.84 -47.92 -2.65
C PHE A 13 -24.25 -47.54 -1.29
N ALA A 14 -23.59 -48.49 -0.63
CA ALA A 14 -22.63 -48.18 0.41
C ALA A 14 -21.60 -47.19 -0.16
N ARG A 15 -21.61 -45.95 0.34
CA ARG A 15 -20.65 -44.92 -0.02
C ARG A 15 -19.29 -45.37 0.50
N VAL A 16 -18.49 -45.99 -0.37
CA VAL A 16 -17.09 -46.30 -0.10
C VAL A 16 -16.44 -44.99 0.34
N HIS A 17 -16.03 -44.92 1.59
CA HIS A 17 -15.25 -43.80 2.09
C HIS A 17 -13.90 -43.83 1.36
N ALA A 18 -13.78 -43.01 0.32
CA ALA A 18 -12.52 -42.81 -0.36
C ALA A 18 -11.49 -42.31 0.66
N ALA A 19 -10.40 -43.06 0.83
CA ALA A 19 -9.27 -42.64 1.64
C ALA A 19 -8.81 -41.24 1.20
N PRO A 20 -8.36 -40.37 2.13
CA PRO A 20 -7.77 -39.09 1.76
C PRO A 20 -6.57 -39.37 0.86
N ASN A 21 -6.66 -38.86 -0.38
CA ASN A 21 -5.59 -38.95 -1.35
C ASN A 21 -4.32 -38.32 -0.72
N PRO A 22 -3.21 -39.05 -0.55
CA PRO A 22 -2.02 -38.51 0.06
C PRO A 22 -1.51 -37.37 -0.82
N HIS A 23 -1.66 -36.14 -0.35
CA HIS A 23 -1.10 -34.97 -1.02
C HIS A 23 0.41 -35.21 -1.16
N PRO A 24 0.99 -35.15 -2.37
CA PRO A 24 2.43 -35.33 -2.51
C PRO A 24 3.14 -34.28 -1.64
N ALA A 25 4.13 -34.73 -0.87
CA ALA A 25 4.95 -33.85 -0.05
C ALA A 25 5.48 -32.69 -0.92
N PRO A 26 5.46 -31.44 -0.43
CA PRO A 26 6.04 -30.33 -1.17
C PRO A 26 7.51 -30.66 -1.47
N PRO A 27 7.99 -30.43 -2.71
CA PRO A 27 9.41 -30.63 -2.99
C PRO A 27 10.22 -29.79 -2.00
N ALA A 28 11.28 -30.39 -1.46
CA ALA A 28 12.18 -29.75 -0.51
C ALA A 28 12.48 -28.32 -0.96
N GLU A 29 12.27 -27.37 -0.05
CA GLU A 29 12.38 -25.94 -0.28
C GLU A 29 13.76 -25.63 -0.87
N THR A 30 13.84 -25.54 -2.20
CA THR A 30 15.03 -25.01 -2.87
C THR A 30 15.15 -23.56 -2.42
N GLN A 31 16.04 -23.32 -1.46
CA GLN A 31 16.39 -21.98 -0.99
C GLN A 31 16.59 -21.09 -2.22
N ARG A 32 15.64 -20.18 -2.47
CA ARG A 32 15.79 -19.16 -3.50
C ARG A 32 16.94 -18.28 -3.04
N GLN A 33 18.11 -18.48 -3.64
CA GLN A 33 19.24 -17.60 -3.40
C GLN A 33 18.82 -16.16 -3.73
N PRO A 34 19.22 -15.17 -2.90
CA PRO A 34 18.95 -13.77 -3.21
C PRO A 34 19.62 -13.45 -4.54
N ARG A 35 18.84 -12.95 -5.50
CA ARG A 35 19.41 -12.44 -6.75
C ARG A 35 20.35 -11.30 -6.38
N ASN A 36 21.64 -11.48 -6.63
CA ASN A 36 22.64 -10.43 -6.54
C ASN A 36 22.34 -9.39 -7.63
N MET A 37 21.65 -8.31 -7.28
CA MET A 37 21.59 -7.16 -8.17
C MET A 37 23.01 -6.58 -8.24
N SER A 38 23.75 -6.86 -9.32
CA SER A 38 25.08 -6.31 -9.55
C SER A 38 25.02 -4.79 -9.52
N THR A 39 25.48 -4.15 -8.45
CA THR A 39 25.60 -2.69 -8.33
C THR A 39 26.81 -2.15 -9.08
N SER A 40 27.15 -2.72 -10.24
CA SER A 40 28.22 -2.19 -11.07
C SER A 40 27.66 -1.08 -11.95
N SER A 41 27.50 0.10 -11.35
CA SER A 41 27.24 1.34 -12.08
C SER A 41 28.49 2.18 -12.05
N LYS A 42 29.35 2.06 -13.09
CA LYS A 42 30.31 3.14 -13.37
C LYS A 42 29.49 4.43 -13.56
N PRO A 43 29.83 5.56 -12.91
CA PRO A 43 29.08 6.80 -13.09
C PRO A 43 29.12 7.16 -14.58
N LYS A 44 27.94 7.27 -15.21
CA LYS A 44 27.84 7.74 -16.60
C LYS A 44 28.35 9.18 -16.63
N SER A 45 29.50 9.38 -17.24
CA SER A 45 30.21 10.67 -17.35
C SER A 45 29.43 11.76 -18.08
N ARG A 46 28.36 11.41 -18.82
CA ARG A 46 27.56 12.35 -19.60
C ARG A 46 26.21 12.61 -18.95
N ALA A 47 25.87 13.89 -18.82
CA ALA A 47 24.53 14.32 -18.44
C ALA A 47 23.48 13.77 -19.44
N PRO A 48 22.26 13.49 -19.01
CA PRO A 48 21.18 13.04 -19.90
C PRO A 48 20.97 14.05 -21.03
N ALA A 49 20.78 13.57 -22.27
CA ALA A 49 20.50 14.42 -23.43
C ALA A 49 19.22 15.26 -23.26
N HIS A 50 18.27 14.76 -22.45
CA HIS A 50 17.02 15.45 -22.14
C HIS A 50 16.84 15.54 -20.62
N PRO A 51 17.50 16.50 -19.95
CA PRO A 51 17.29 16.69 -18.53
C PRO A 51 15.88 17.24 -18.29
N ASN A 52 15.25 16.84 -17.19
CA ASN A 52 13.96 17.40 -16.81
C ASN A 52 14.14 18.84 -16.30
N THR A 53 13.98 19.82 -17.20
CA THR A 53 14.21 21.25 -16.89
C THR A 53 13.07 21.90 -16.10
N ARG A 54 11.88 21.30 -16.06
CA ARG A 54 10.71 21.87 -15.40
C ARG A 54 10.05 20.87 -14.47
N ALA A 55 9.82 21.26 -13.22
CA ALA A 55 9.07 20.44 -12.29
C ALA A 55 7.64 20.19 -12.80
N PHE A 56 7.15 18.96 -12.63
CA PHE A 56 5.78 18.59 -12.98
C PHE A 56 4.78 19.46 -12.20
N LYS A 57 3.87 20.11 -12.92
CA LYS A 57 2.79 20.93 -12.36
C LYS A 57 1.46 20.47 -12.96
N HIS A 58 0.61 19.87 -12.14
CA HIS A 58 -0.76 19.52 -12.54
C HIS A 58 -1.71 20.74 -12.55
N ASN A 59 -2.73 20.70 -13.40
CA ASN A 59 -3.80 21.69 -13.43
C ASN A 59 -4.67 21.60 -12.16
N LYS A 60 -4.64 22.66 -11.34
CA LYS A 60 -5.35 22.78 -10.06
C LYS A 60 -6.88 22.82 -10.23
N ASN A 61 -7.37 23.32 -11.36
CA ASN A 61 -8.81 23.56 -11.59
C ASN A 61 -9.55 22.30 -12.08
N SER A 62 -8.81 21.26 -12.48
CA SER A 62 -9.39 20.00 -12.96
C SER A 62 -10.25 19.33 -11.87
N ARG A 63 -11.44 18.86 -12.24
CA ARG A 63 -12.34 18.09 -11.35
C ARG A 63 -11.66 16.86 -10.75
N LEU A 64 -10.75 16.22 -11.50
CA LEU A 64 -10.01 15.06 -11.00
C LEU A 64 -8.98 15.46 -9.94
N THR A 65 -8.25 16.56 -10.16
CA THR A 65 -7.26 17.07 -9.20
C THR A 65 -7.91 17.40 -7.87
N ARG A 66 -9.05 18.13 -7.90
CA ARG A 66 -9.83 18.43 -6.70
C ARG A 66 -10.22 17.17 -5.93
N ARG A 67 -10.74 16.15 -6.62
CA ARG A 67 -11.09 14.86 -5.99
C ARG A 67 -9.89 14.15 -5.35
N ILE A 68 -8.72 14.19 -5.99
CA ILE A 68 -7.50 13.54 -5.48
C ILE A 68 -6.96 14.22 -4.23
N VAL A 69 -6.99 15.56 -4.20
CA VAL A 69 -6.49 16.36 -3.06
C VAL A 69 -7.35 16.16 -1.81
N LEU A 70 -8.67 16.04 -1.96
CA LEU A 70 -9.61 15.85 -0.86
C LEU A 70 -9.52 14.49 -0.15
N VAL A 71 -8.82 13.50 -0.74
CA VAL A 71 -8.71 12.17 -0.12
C VAL A 71 -7.81 12.25 1.11
N GLY A 72 -8.27 11.84 2.28
CA GLY A 72 -7.46 11.72 3.50
C GLY A 72 -6.41 10.59 3.45
N THR A 73 -5.27 10.82 4.08
CA THR A 73 -4.15 9.85 4.21
C THR A 73 -3.97 9.34 5.64
N ASP A 74 -5.03 9.47 6.44
CA ASP A 74 -5.00 9.25 7.87
C ASP A 74 -4.91 7.76 8.23
N GLY A 75 -4.27 7.47 9.36
CA GLY A 75 -4.12 6.11 9.90
C GLY A 75 -3.14 5.22 9.13
N LEU A 76 -2.25 5.78 8.31
CA LEU A 76 -1.17 5.05 7.62
C LEU A 76 0.18 5.34 8.27
N CYS A 77 1.11 4.38 8.18
CA CYS A 77 2.51 4.65 8.52
C CYS A 77 3.16 5.63 7.53
N LYS A 78 4.24 6.31 7.93
CA LYS A 78 4.98 7.31 7.12
C LYS A 78 5.23 6.80 5.70
N LYS A 79 5.84 5.62 5.57
CA LYS A 79 6.15 4.95 4.29
C LYS A 79 4.93 4.76 3.38
N CYS A 80 3.76 4.45 3.94
CA CYS A 80 2.53 4.26 3.16
C CYS A 80 1.86 5.59 2.82
N ALA A 81 1.90 6.57 3.73
CA ALA A 81 1.43 7.93 3.49
C ALA A 81 2.20 8.59 2.33
N ASP A 82 3.54 8.50 2.34
CA ASP A 82 4.41 9.06 1.29
C ASP A 82 4.09 8.47 -0.09
N LYS A 83 3.83 7.16 -0.16
CA LYS A 83 3.42 6.49 -1.40
C LYS A 83 2.12 7.09 -1.93
N ILE A 84 1.13 7.35 -1.07
CA ILE A 84 -0.14 7.94 -1.49
C ILE A 84 0.05 9.41 -1.86
N GLU A 85 0.80 10.18 -1.08
CA GLU A 85 1.06 11.58 -1.34
C GLU A 85 1.79 11.79 -2.66
N TRP A 86 2.80 10.97 -2.96
CA TRP A 86 3.44 10.96 -4.26
C TRP A 86 2.44 10.70 -5.39
N ARG A 87 1.55 9.72 -5.23
CA ARG A 87 0.50 9.43 -6.22
C ARG A 87 -0.46 10.62 -6.38
N LYS A 88 -0.79 11.35 -5.30
CA LYS A 88 -1.60 12.57 -5.35
C LYS A 88 -0.87 13.69 -6.12
N LYS A 89 0.38 14.00 -5.73
CA LYS A 89 1.23 15.05 -6.31
C LYS A 89 1.40 14.90 -7.83
N TYR A 90 1.54 13.68 -8.31
CA TYR A 90 1.70 13.38 -9.73
C TYR A 90 0.41 13.01 -10.46
N ARG A 91 -0.76 13.20 -9.82
CA ARG A 91 -2.10 12.87 -10.38
C ARG A 91 -2.21 11.40 -10.85
N LYS A 92 -1.46 10.51 -10.20
CA LYS A 92 -1.42 9.05 -10.43
C LYS A 92 -2.28 8.27 -9.42
N TYR A 93 -3.01 8.97 -8.56
CA TYR A 93 -3.90 8.37 -7.57
C TYR A 93 -5.14 7.77 -8.23
N LYS A 94 -5.41 6.49 -7.97
CA LYS A 94 -6.60 5.76 -8.44
C LYS A 94 -7.53 5.48 -7.28
N SER A 95 -8.68 6.14 -7.26
CA SER A 95 -9.76 5.84 -6.31
C SER A 95 -10.38 4.48 -6.59
N LEU A 96 -10.91 3.84 -5.55
CA LEU A 96 -11.74 2.65 -5.69
C LEU A 96 -13.10 3.04 -6.26
N SER A 97 -13.59 2.30 -7.25
CA SER A 97 -15.00 2.36 -7.68
C SER A 97 -15.88 1.43 -6.85
N VAL A 98 -15.33 0.28 -6.44
CA VAL A 98 -16.01 -0.74 -5.63
C VAL A 98 -15.16 -1.03 -4.38
N PRO A 99 -15.76 -1.27 -3.21
CA PRO A 99 -15.02 -1.64 -2.02
C PRO A 99 -14.18 -2.91 -2.22
N LYS A 100 -12.95 -2.89 -1.70
CA LYS A 100 -11.99 -4.00 -1.81
C LYS A 100 -12.15 -4.99 -0.64
N LYS A 101 -11.82 -6.26 -0.89
CA LYS A 101 -11.78 -7.33 0.10
C LYS A 101 -10.71 -7.05 1.17
N CYS A 102 -11.07 -7.17 2.45
CA CYS A 102 -10.16 -7.11 3.58
C CYS A 102 -9.39 -8.44 3.73
N ASN A 103 -8.09 -8.40 4.05
CA ASN A 103 -7.31 -9.61 4.24
C ASN A 103 -7.68 -10.40 5.51
N VAL A 104 -8.32 -9.77 6.50
CA VAL A 104 -8.72 -10.42 7.77
C VAL A 104 -10.14 -10.97 7.68
N TYR A 105 -11.15 -10.13 7.47
CA TYR A 105 -12.54 -10.58 7.37
C TYR A 105 -12.90 -11.24 6.04
N LEU A 106 -12.05 -11.10 5.00
CA LEU A 106 -12.33 -11.62 3.66
C LEU A 106 -13.63 -11.06 3.03
N GLU A 107 -14.14 -9.94 3.53
CA GLU A 107 -15.31 -9.24 3.02
C GLU A 107 -14.93 -7.90 2.37
N LYS A 108 -15.80 -7.35 1.51
CA LYS A 108 -15.61 -6.06 0.82
C LYS A 108 -15.83 -4.86 1.76
N ARG A 109 -14.94 -4.67 2.74
CA ARG A 109 -15.02 -3.61 3.77
C ARG A 109 -14.11 -2.41 3.50
N ILE A 110 -13.12 -2.54 2.59
CA ILE A 110 -12.15 -1.48 2.35
C ILE A 110 -12.74 -0.42 1.42
N LYS A 111 -13.06 0.75 1.99
CA LYS A 111 -13.62 1.89 1.25
C LYS A 111 -12.57 2.80 0.63
N ALA A 112 -11.35 2.80 1.17
CA ALA A 112 -10.31 3.73 0.76
C ALA A 112 -9.16 3.02 0.03
N ALA A 113 -8.64 3.65 -1.03
CA ALA A 113 -7.69 3.00 -1.93
C ALA A 113 -6.33 2.76 -1.27
N TYR A 114 -5.54 1.85 -1.88
CA TYR A 114 -4.19 1.46 -1.44
C TYR A 114 -4.09 0.84 -0.04
N ARG A 115 -5.22 0.43 0.53
CA ARG A 115 -5.30 -0.32 1.78
C ARG A 115 -5.51 -1.82 1.51
N SER A 116 -4.97 -2.66 2.39
CA SER A 116 -5.10 -4.12 2.41
C SER A 116 -5.94 -4.62 3.60
N LEU A 117 -6.08 -3.79 4.65
CA LEU A 117 -6.95 -4.02 5.79
C LEU A 117 -8.03 -2.92 5.86
N CYS A 118 -9.20 -3.25 6.41
CA CYS A 118 -10.18 -2.24 6.79
C CYS A 118 -9.75 -1.57 8.12
N ALA A 119 -10.32 -0.39 8.42
CA ALA A 119 -9.98 0.38 9.62
C ALA A 119 -10.13 -0.45 10.90
N ALA A 120 -11.30 -1.10 11.08
CA ALA A 120 -11.56 -1.95 12.24
C ALA A 120 -10.51 -3.07 12.44
N CYS A 121 -10.05 -3.72 11.36
CA CYS A 121 -9.00 -4.74 11.45
C CYS A 121 -7.63 -4.15 11.77
N ALA A 122 -7.34 -2.97 11.22
CA ALA A 122 -6.08 -2.29 11.46
C ALA A 122 -5.96 -1.87 12.94
N GLU A 123 -7.05 -1.34 13.50
CA GLU A 123 -7.15 -0.95 14.91
C GLU A 123 -7.06 -2.17 15.83
N ALA A 124 -7.84 -3.22 15.58
CA ALA A 124 -7.83 -4.44 16.39
C ALA A 124 -6.46 -5.15 16.39
N ALA A 125 -5.72 -5.08 15.28
CA ALA A 125 -4.43 -5.73 15.15
C ALA A 125 -3.23 -4.81 15.47
N GLY A 126 -3.44 -3.50 15.69
CA GLY A 126 -2.37 -2.52 15.87
C GLY A 126 -1.43 -2.39 14.65
N LYS A 127 -1.97 -2.59 13.44
CA LYS A 127 -1.18 -2.68 12.18
C LYS A 127 -1.57 -1.61 11.19
N CYS A 128 -0.62 -1.20 10.35
CA CYS A 128 -0.89 -0.24 9.28
C CYS A 128 -1.89 -0.83 8.26
N PRO A 129 -2.99 -0.12 7.92
CA PRO A 129 -3.99 -0.59 6.95
C PRO A 129 -3.45 -0.71 5.52
N GLY A 130 -2.30 -0.07 5.22
CA GLY A 130 -1.62 -0.16 3.94
C GLY A 130 -0.79 -1.43 3.81
N CYS A 131 0.24 -1.57 4.64
CA CYS A 131 1.24 -2.63 4.55
C CYS A 131 1.04 -3.81 5.52
N ALA A 132 0.08 -3.74 6.44
CA ALA A 132 -0.16 -4.73 7.48
C ALA A 132 1.04 -5.00 8.42
N GLU A 133 2.00 -4.09 8.45
CA GLU A 133 3.15 -4.11 9.37
C GLU A 133 2.77 -3.44 10.69
N SER A 134 3.40 -3.87 11.80
CA SER A 134 3.27 -3.22 13.11
C SER A 134 3.72 -1.76 13.06
N ALA A 135 2.99 -0.88 13.74
CA ALA A 135 3.21 0.58 13.69
C ALA A 135 4.44 1.08 14.48
N MET A 136 5.32 0.19 14.94
CA MET A 136 6.51 0.56 15.68
C MET A 136 7.60 1.00 14.69
N GLU A 137 7.75 2.31 14.52
CA GLU A 137 9.01 3.06 14.63
C GLU A 137 8.79 4.47 14.09
N GLY A 138 8.60 5.38 15.05
CA GLY A 138 8.74 6.81 14.85
C GLY A 138 10.15 7.19 15.27
N ASP A 139 11.01 7.46 14.29
CA ASP A 139 12.25 8.18 14.53
C ASP A 139 12.00 9.69 14.36
N GLY A 140 12.26 10.42 15.44
CA GLY A 140 13.12 11.60 15.46
C GLY A 140 12.60 12.88 14.82
N GLU A 141 12.11 13.78 15.67
CA GLU A 141 12.30 15.22 15.53
C GLU A 141 13.78 15.59 15.28
N ASP A 142 14.05 16.29 14.17
CA ASP A 142 15.27 17.11 13.99
C ASP A 142 14.80 18.55 13.73
N GLU A 143 14.65 19.28 14.84
CA GLU A 143 14.63 20.74 14.86
C GLU A 143 16.08 21.24 14.89
N ALA A 144 16.63 21.57 13.71
CA ALA A 144 17.84 22.36 13.62
C ALA A 144 17.87 23.20 12.33
N GLY A 145 17.67 24.52 12.47
CA GLY A 145 18.26 25.48 11.52
C GLY A 145 17.36 26.56 10.93
N ALA A 146 16.52 27.22 11.73
CA ALA A 146 16.06 28.57 11.42
C ALA A 146 17.26 29.54 11.44
N LYS A 147 18.01 29.63 10.33
CA LYS A 147 18.94 30.74 10.11
C LYS A 147 18.23 31.89 9.42
N GLN A 148 17.94 32.89 10.23
CA GLN A 148 17.62 34.26 9.87
C GLN A 148 18.53 34.73 8.72
N ARG A 149 17.94 35.19 7.63
CA ARG A 149 18.60 36.10 6.70
C ARG A 149 17.89 37.44 6.77
N ALA A 150 18.16 38.16 7.85
CA ALA A 150 18.00 39.60 7.88
C ALA A 150 19.08 40.18 6.96
N THR A 151 18.72 40.49 5.72
CA THR A 151 19.53 41.39 4.88
C THR A 151 18.87 42.76 4.93
N SER A 152 19.41 43.59 5.82
CA SER A 152 19.61 45.04 5.68
C SER A 152 18.82 45.73 4.56
N PHE A 153 17.66 46.31 4.91
CA PHE A 153 17.14 47.46 4.19
C PHE A 153 17.87 48.70 4.75
N GLY A 154 18.93 49.13 4.08
CA GLY A 154 19.65 50.35 4.43
C GLY A 154 18.73 51.56 4.23
N HIS A 155 18.48 52.29 5.32
CA HIS A 155 17.94 53.64 5.25
C HIS A 155 19.11 54.57 4.91
N ASP A 156 19.19 55.02 3.67
CA ASP A 156 20.06 56.12 3.27
C ASP A 156 19.41 57.43 3.74
N ALA A 157 20.02 58.07 4.74
CA ALA A 157 19.71 59.42 5.16
C ALA A 157 20.79 60.35 4.62
N GLY A 158 20.76 60.61 3.30
CA GLY A 158 21.54 61.66 2.67
C GLY A 158 20.79 63.00 2.71
N GLY A 159 20.82 63.68 3.86
CA GLY A 159 20.55 65.11 3.94
C GLY A 159 21.81 65.88 3.56
N SER A 160 21.74 66.71 2.52
CA SER A 160 22.72 67.75 2.22
C SER A 160 22.02 69.10 2.12
N ALA A 161 22.77 70.10 2.57
CA ALA A 161 22.40 71.47 2.91
C ALA A 161 21.68 72.27 1.83
#